data_AF-A0A369BNT0-F1
#
_entry.id   AF-A0A369BNT0-F1
#
_cell.length_a   1.000
_cell.length_b   1.000
_cell.length_c   1.000
_cell.angle_alpha   90.00
_cell.angle_beta   90.00
_cell.angle_gamma   90.00
#
_symmetry.space_group_name_H-M   'P 1'
#
loop_
_entity.id
_entity.type
_entity.pdbx_description
1 polymer ?
#
loop_
_entity_poly.entity_id
_entity_poly.type
_entity_poly.pdbx_seq_one_letter_code
_entity_poly.pdbx_strand_id
1 'polypeptide(L)'
;MEKKTLDRFAVIMGILLLGVGLSLLKLIVDPQGILLVLPYVCIGLGCGMFGHGLGNVMSRRVAKNNPELQKQMKIDKNDERNVAISNKAKAKAYDIMLYVFGALMVSFALMGVDMIAVLLLVFAYLFVVGFFIY
;
A
#
# COMPACT_ATOMS: atom_id res chain seq x y z
N MET A 1 -17.74 -14.63 -4.84
CA MET A 1 -17.71 -13.49 -5.78
C MET A 1 -16.65 -13.73 -6.84
N GLU A 2 -16.92 -13.44 -8.12
CA GLU A 2 -15.87 -13.53 -9.15
C GLU A 2 -14.73 -12.52 -8.85
N LYS A 3 -13.46 -12.88 -9.11
CA LYS A 3 -12.32 -11.98 -8.86
C LYS A 3 -12.48 -10.59 -9.53
N LYS A 4 -13.20 -10.55 -10.66
CA LYS A 4 -13.52 -9.31 -11.40
C LYS A 4 -14.50 -8.40 -10.66
N THR A 5 -15.51 -8.96 -9.98
CA THR A 5 -16.47 -8.15 -9.22
C THR A 5 -15.83 -7.63 -7.95
N LEU A 6 -14.93 -8.40 -7.34
CA LEU A 6 -14.14 -7.99 -6.18
C LEU A 6 -13.20 -6.81 -6.51
N ASP A 7 -12.45 -6.86 -7.62
CA ASP A 7 -11.55 -5.76 -8.00
C ASP A 7 -12.33 -4.46 -8.26
N ARG A 8 -13.50 -4.55 -8.93
CA ARG A 8 -14.36 -3.39 -9.19
C ARG A 8 -14.92 -2.81 -7.89
N PHE A 9 -15.30 -3.68 -6.96
CA PHE A 9 -15.74 -3.25 -5.64
C PHE A 9 -14.61 -2.55 -4.88
N ALA A 10 -13.39 -3.08 -4.93
CA ALA A 10 -12.21 -2.46 -4.33
C ALA A 10 -11.91 -1.06 -4.91
N VAL A 11 -12.06 -0.88 -6.24
CA VAL A 11 -11.94 0.44 -6.88
C VAL A 11 -13.02 1.41 -6.38
N ILE A 12 -14.28 1.00 -6.39
CA ILE A 12 -15.41 1.86 -5.98
C ILE A 12 -15.26 2.25 -4.51
N MET A 13 -14.98 1.28 -3.64
CA MET A 13 -14.81 1.52 -2.22
C MET A 13 -13.56 2.37 -1.93
N GLY A 14 -12.46 2.16 -2.67
CA GLY A 14 -11.26 2.99 -2.58
C GLY A 14 -11.50 4.45 -2.97
N ILE A 15 -12.23 4.71 -4.06
CA ILE A 15 -12.62 6.06 -4.48
C ILE A 15 -13.53 6.71 -3.44
N LEU A 16 -14.48 5.97 -2.89
CA LEU A 16 -15.41 6.48 -1.89
C LEU A 16 -14.68 6.86 -0.60
N LEU A 17 -13.79 5.99 -0.10
CA LEU A 17 -12.94 6.28 1.07
C LEU A 17 -12.04 7.49 0.86
N LEU A 18 -11.44 7.61 -0.33
CA LEU A 18 -10.59 8.74 -0.69
C LEU A 18 -11.40 10.04 -0.73
N GLY A 19 -12.56 10.02 -1.38
CA GLY A 19 -13.47 11.17 -1.45
C GLY A 19 -13.94 11.61 -0.07
N VAL A 20 -14.37 10.67 0.78
CA VAL A 20 -14.75 10.95 2.17
C VAL A 20 -13.58 11.54 2.97
N GLY A 21 -12.38 10.97 2.85
CA GLY A 21 -11.18 11.49 3.53
C GLY A 21 -10.83 12.92 3.11
N LEU A 22 -10.89 13.24 1.81
CA LEU A 22 -10.64 14.58 1.30
C LEU A 22 -11.74 15.58 1.70
N SER A 23 -13.01 15.15 1.69
CA SER A 23 -14.12 15.99 2.15
C SER A 23 -13.99 16.31 3.64
N LEU A 24 -13.67 15.31 4.47
CA LEU A 24 -13.46 15.50 5.90
C LEU A 24 -12.31 16.49 6.19
N LEU A 25 -11.20 16.40 5.46
CA LEU A 25 -10.09 17.37 5.59
C LEU A 25 -10.53 18.82 5.33
N LYS A 26 -11.51 19.06 4.45
CA LYS A 26 -11.97 20.41 4.09
C LYS A 26 -13.11 20.93 4.97
N LEU A 27 -13.92 20.05 5.54
CA LEU A 27 -15.12 20.41 6.29
C LEU A 27 -14.86 20.66 7.78
N ILE A 28 -13.76 20.13 8.33
CA ILE A 28 -13.48 20.21 9.77
C ILE A 28 -12.50 21.36 10.04
N VAL A 29 -13.01 22.45 10.64
CA VAL A 29 -12.26 23.69 10.90
C VAL A 29 -11.46 23.64 12.22
N ASP A 30 -11.70 22.64 13.09
CA ASP A 30 -10.90 22.42 14.30
C ASP A 30 -10.98 20.93 14.75
N PRO A 31 -10.19 20.04 14.11
CA PRO A 31 -10.28 18.60 14.37
C PRO A 31 -9.65 18.24 15.72
N GLN A 32 -10.46 17.80 16.68
CA GLN A 32 -9.99 17.26 17.97
C GLN A 32 -10.12 15.74 18.04
N GLY A 33 -9.11 15.08 18.61
CA GLY A 33 -9.11 13.63 18.85
C GLY A 33 -9.10 12.77 17.58
N ILE A 34 -9.91 11.71 17.54
CA ILE A 34 -9.98 10.73 16.44
C ILE A 34 -10.29 11.40 15.09
N LEU A 35 -11.00 12.53 15.12
CA LEU A 35 -11.40 13.28 13.93
C LEU A 35 -10.23 13.90 13.17
N LEU A 36 -9.06 14.05 13.81
CA LEU A 36 -7.82 14.49 13.18
C LEU A 36 -7.14 13.36 12.40
N VAL A 37 -7.18 12.12 12.90
CA VAL A 37 -6.47 10.97 12.30
C VAL A 37 -7.33 10.29 11.22
N LEU A 38 -8.65 10.29 11.40
CA LEU A 38 -9.61 9.61 10.53
C LEU A 38 -9.48 9.99 9.04
N PRO A 39 -9.36 11.28 8.66
CA PRO A 39 -9.25 11.65 7.25
C PRO A 39 -7.99 11.08 6.60
N TYR A 40 -6.85 11.06 7.30
CA TYR A 40 -5.59 10.52 6.79
C TYR A 40 -5.63 9.01 6.64
N VAL A 41 -6.25 8.29 7.58
CA VAL A 41 -6.45 6.84 7.47
C VAL A 41 -7.37 6.50 6.30
N CYS A 42 -8.48 7.24 6.13
CA CYS A 42 -9.38 7.08 4.99
C CYS A 42 -8.67 7.30 3.65
N ILE A 43 -7.82 8.33 3.56
CA ILE A 43 -7.03 8.59 2.35
C ILE A 43 -6.02 7.46 2.11
N GLY A 44 -5.27 7.05 3.14
CA GLY A 44 -4.26 5.99 3.01
C GLY A 44 -4.87 4.66 2.55
N LEU A 45 -5.94 4.22 3.21
CA LEU A 45 -6.67 3.01 2.84
C LEU A 45 -7.34 3.14 1.47
N GLY A 46 -7.98 4.30 1.21
CA GLY A 46 -8.64 4.58 -0.07
C GLY A 46 -7.67 4.48 -1.25
N CYS A 47 -6.51 5.11 -1.15
CA CYS A 47 -5.44 5.04 -2.15
C CYS A 47 -4.94 3.60 -2.35
N GLY A 48 -4.72 2.85 -1.27
CA GLY A 48 -4.24 1.46 -1.34
C GLY A 48 -5.24 0.54 -2.06
N MET A 49 -6.52 0.62 -1.68
CA MET A 49 -7.59 -0.18 -2.29
C MET A 49 -7.83 0.20 -3.76
N PHE A 50 -7.84 1.51 -4.04
CA PHE A 50 -8.01 2.03 -5.39
C PHE A 50 -6.85 1.58 -6.30
N GLY A 51 -5.60 1.76 -5.88
CA GLY A 51 -4.43 1.38 -6.67
C GLY A 51 -4.39 -0.12 -6.95
N HIS A 52 -4.68 -0.96 -5.95
CA HIS A 52 -4.74 -2.41 -6.12
C HIS A 52 -5.85 -2.82 -7.09
N GLY A 53 -7.08 -2.32 -6.88
CA GLY A 53 -8.22 -2.66 -7.71
C GLY A 53 -8.06 -2.18 -9.15
N LEU A 54 -7.58 -0.95 -9.35
CA LEU A 54 -7.42 -0.35 -10.67
C LEU A 54 -6.35 -1.08 -11.48
N GLY A 55 -5.22 -1.43 -10.84
CA GLY A 55 -4.15 -2.20 -11.47
C GLY A 55 -4.65 -3.53 -12.03
N ASN A 56 -5.45 -4.27 -11.24
CA ASN A 56 -6.04 -5.53 -11.68
C ASN A 56 -7.07 -5.35 -12.81
N VAL A 57 -7.95 -4.34 -12.71
CA VAL A 57 -8.95 -4.06 -13.75
C VAL A 57 -8.28 -3.67 -15.06
N MET A 58 -7.24 -2.82 -15.02
CA MET A 58 -6.52 -2.37 -16.19
C MET A 58 -5.74 -3.52 -16.84
N SER A 59 -5.01 -4.31 -16.03
CA SER A 59 -4.29 -5.49 -16.49
C SER A 59 -5.22 -6.47 -17.24
N ARG A 60 -6.40 -6.75 -16.67
CA ARG A 60 -7.41 -7.59 -17.33
C ARG A 60 -7.95 -6.97 -18.61
N ARG A 61 -8.19 -5.65 -18.64
CA ARG A 61 -8.72 -4.95 -19.83
C ARG A 61 -7.73 -4.98 -20.99
N VAL A 62 -6.45 -4.73 -20.72
CA VAL A 62 -5.37 -4.79 -21.71
C VAL A 62 -5.22 -6.23 -22.25
N ALA A 63 -5.28 -7.21 -21.37
CA ALA A 63 -5.12 -8.61 -21.73
C ALA A 63 -6.37 -9.21 -22.40
N LYS A 64 -7.57 -8.63 -22.23
CA LYS A 64 -8.85 -9.21 -22.71
C LYS A 64 -8.87 -9.44 -24.22
N ASN A 65 -8.32 -8.51 -25.00
CA ASN A 65 -8.38 -8.56 -26.46
C ASN A 65 -7.15 -9.23 -27.08
N ASN A 66 -6.17 -9.65 -26.27
CA ASN A 66 -4.88 -10.18 -26.74
C ASN A 66 -4.55 -11.51 -26.04
N PRO A 67 -4.95 -12.66 -26.62
CA PRO A 67 -4.69 -13.97 -26.04
C PRO A 67 -3.20 -14.31 -25.95
N GLU A 68 -2.38 -13.77 -26.86
CA GLU A 68 -0.91 -13.92 -26.81
C GLU A 68 -0.32 -13.20 -25.58
N LEU A 69 -0.74 -11.96 -25.32
CA LEU A 69 -0.33 -11.22 -24.12
C LEU A 69 -0.74 -11.96 -22.84
N GLN A 70 -1.94 -12.56 -22.79
CA GLN A 70 -2.34 -13.38 -21.64
C GLN A 70 -1.45 -14.60 -21.42
N LYS A 71 -1.05 -15.28 -22.50
CA LYS A 71 -0.13 -16.42 -22.41
C LYS A 71 1.23 -15.96 -21.92
N GLN A 72 1.78 -14.90 -22.51
CA GLN A 72 3.08 -14.37 -22.13
C GLN A 72 3.12 -13.90 -20.68
N MET A 73 2.09 -13.17 -20.22
CA MET A 73 1.98 -12.78 -18.81
C MET A 73 1.93 -13.97 -17.85
N LYS A 74 1.31 -15.09 -18.24
CA LYS A 74 1.29 -16.31 -17.41
C LYS A 74 2.66 -16.99 -17.38
N ILE A 75 3.36 -17.02 -18.51
CA ILE A 75 4.72 -17.55 -18.60
C ILE A 75 5.65 -16.70 -17.73
N ASP A 76 5.69 -15.38 -17.95
CA ASP A 76 6.54 -14.45 -17.21
C ASP A 76 6.31 -14.47 -15.71
N LYS A 77 5.06 -14.72 -15.27
CA LYS A 77 4.71 -14.81 -13.85
C LYS A 77 5.17 -16.12 -13.19
N ASN A 78 5.23 -17.20 -13.94
CA ASN A 78 5.56 -18.54 -13.43
C ASN A 78 6.97 -19.00 -13.81
N ASP A 79 7.68 -18.26 -14.67
CA ASP A 79 9.05 -18.52 -15.05
C ASP A 79 9.97 -18.38 -13.83
N GLU A 80 10.70 -19.46 -13.52
CA GLU A 80 11.56 -19.57 -12.35
C GLU A 80 12.61 -18.45 -12.30
N ARG A 81 13.14 -18.05 -13.46
CA ARG A 81 14.16 -17.01 -13.58
C ARG A 81 13.56 -15.65 -13.24
N ASN A 82 12.35 -15.36 -13.71
CA ASN A 82 11.63 -14.14 -13.35
C ASN A 82 11.24 -14.12 -11.86
N VAL A 83 10.81 -15.26 -11.31
CA VAL A 83 10.52 -15.39 -9.89
C VAL A 83 11.77 -15.13 -9.06
N ALA A 84 12.91 -15.69 -9.44
CA ALA A 84 14.19 -15.46 -8.77
C ALA A 84 14.62 -13.98 -8.82
N ILE A 85 14.49 -13.33 -9.98
CA ILE A 85 14.78 -11.89 -10.13
C ILE A 85 13.83 -11.07 -9.25
N SER A 86 12.54 -11.38 -9.27
CA SER A 86 11.54 -10.67 -8.45
C SER A 86 11.83 -10.82 -6.96
N ASN A 87 12.16 -12.01 -6.49
CA ASN A 87 12.50 -12.26 -5.10
C ASN A 87 13.79 -11.52 -4.70
N LYS A 88 14.81 -11.52 -5.56
CA LYS A 88 16.04 -10.74 -5.34
C LYS A 88 15.77 -9.24 -5.28
N ALA A 89 14.88 -8.73 -6.14
CA ALA A 89 14.48 -7.33 -6.12
C ALA A 89 13.73 -6.97 -4.83
N LYS A 90 12.81 -7.83 -4.37
CA LYS A 90 12.11 -7.65 -3.09
C LYS A 90 13.05 -7.67 -1.90
N ALA A 91 14.02 -8.60 -1.87
CA ALA A 91 15.03 -8.65 -0.81
C ALA A 91 15.87 -7.36 -0.78
N LYS A 92 16.35 -6.88 -1.93
CA LYS A 92 17.08 -5.61 -1.99
C LYS A 92 16.23 -4.41 -1.56
N ALA A 93 14.94 -4.40 -1.92
CA ALA A 93 14.02 -3.35 -1.48
C ALA A 93 13.80 -3.40 0.05
N TYR A 94 13.74 -4.60 0.63
CA TYR A 94 13.66 -4.79 2.07
C TYR A 94 14.93 -4.29 2.79
N ASP A 95 16.12 -4.62 2.29
CA ASP A 95 17.37 -4.13 2.86
C ASP A 95 17.40 -2.59 2.91
N ILE A 96 17.00 -1.93 1.82
CA ILE A 96 16.90 -0.46 1.76
C ILE A 96 15.83 0.06 2.73
N MET A 97 14.67 -0.60 2.80
CA MET A 97 13.59 -0.22 3.70
C MET A 97 14.06 -0.17 5.16
N LEU A 98 14.86 -1.14 5.61
CA LEU A 98 15.37 -1.14 6.99
C LEU A 98 16.19 0.11 7.32
N TYR A 99 17.11 0.49 6.42
CA TYR A 99 17.91 1.70 6.60
C TYR A 99 17.05 2.97 6.57
N VAL A 100 16.06 3.05 5.67
CA VAL A 100 15.15 4.19 5.58
C VAL A 100 14.32 4.33 6.84
N PHE A 101 13.75 3.24 7.36
CA PHE A 101 13.00 3.25 8.61
C PHE A 101 13.90 3.63 9.79
N GLY A 102 15.11 3.08 9.87
CA GLY A 102 16.10 3.43 10.89
C GLY A 102 16.42 4.93 10.90
N ALA A 103 16.73 5.49 9.73
CA ALA A 103 16.99 6.92 9.59
C ALA A 103 15.77 7.76 10.02
N LEU A 104 14.57 7.38 9.58
CA LEU A 104 13.34 8.10 9.86
C LEU A 104 12.98 8.09 11.37
N MET A 105 13.19 6.96 12.05
CA MET A 105 13.01 6.87 13.50
C MET A 105 13.97 7.80 14.25
N VAL A 106 15.25 7.81 13.89
CA VAL A 106 16.25 8.71 14.50
C VAL A 106 15.89 10.18 14.23
N SER A 107 15.53 10.51 12.98
CA SER A 107 15.10 11.87 12.63
C SER A 107 13.88 12.31 13.44
N PHE A 108 12.86 11.47 13.57
CA PHE A 108 11.64 11.82 14.32
C PHE A 108 11.91 11.97 15.81
N ALA A 109 12.77 11.13 16.38
CA ALA A 109 13.21 11.26 17.77
C ALA A 109 13.95 12.59 18.00
N LEU A 110 14.86 12.97 17.09
CA LEU A 110 15.62 14.23 17.19
C LEU A 110 14.76 15.48 16.94
N MET A 111 13.75 15.38 16.09
CA MET A 111 12.80 16.46 15.81
C MET A 111 11.81 16.71 16.96
N GLY A 112 11.82 15.89 18.01
CA GLY A 112 10.87 16.00 19.12
C GLY A 112 9.42 15.71 18.70
N VAL A 113 9.23 14.81 17.73
CA VAL A 113 7.90 14.33 17.34
C VAL A 113 7.25 13.62 18.52
N ASP A 114 5.91 13.65 18.58
CA ASP A 114 5.12 12.97 19.61
C ASP A 114 5.60 11.53 19.87
N MET A 115 5.88 11.22 21.14
CA MET A 115 6.41 9.93 21.58
C MET A 115 5.51 8.75 21.16
N ILE A 116 4.19 8.94 21.14
CA ILE A 116 3.24 7.92 20.69
C ILE A 116 3.45 7.61 19.21
N ALA A 117 3.65 8.64 18.39
CA ALA A 117 3.90 8.48 16.96
C ALA A 117 5.24 7.78 16.69
N VAL A 118 6.29 8.12 17.43
CA VAL A 118 7.60 7.44 17.35
C VAL A 118 7.47 5.97 17.77
N LEU A 119 6.76 5.68 18.85
CA LEU A 119 6.57 4.30 19.33
C LEU A 119 5.75 3.45 18.34
N LEU A 120 4.72 4.02 17.73
CA LEU A 120 3.96 3.36 16.65
C LEU A 120 4.83 3.06 15.43
N LEU A 121 5.73 3.99 15.06
CA LEU A 121 6.69 3.78 13.98
C LEU A 121 7.67 2.65 14.31
N VAL A 122 8.21 2.61 15.54
CA VAL A 122 9.08 1.52 16.01
C VAL A 122 8.33 0.19 15.98
N PHE A 123 7.07 0.16 16.43
CA PHE A 123 6.25 -1.05 16.37
C PHE A 123 6.05 -1.53 14.93
N ALA A 124 5.73 -0.63 13.99
CA ALA A 124 5.59 -0.98 12.58
C ALA A 124 6.89 -1.54 11.99
N TYR A 125 8.03 -0.95 12.34
CA TYR A 125 9.35 -1.46 11.95
C TYR A 125 9.59 -2.88 12.47
N LEU A 126 9.37 -3.12 13.77
CA LEU A 126 9.54 -4.44 14.38
C LEU A 126 8.56 -5.47 13.81
N PHE A 127 7.35 -5.06 13.48
CA PHE A 127 6.36 -5.91 12.82
C PHE A 127 6.86 -6.37 11.45
N VAL A 128 7.39 -5.46 10.63
CA VAL A 128 7.98 -5.79 9.32
C VAL A 128 9.16 -6.73 9.46
N VAL A 129 10.05 -6.49 10.44
CA VAL A 129 11.18 -7.38 10.73
C VAL A 129 10.71 -8.75 11.22
N GLY A 130 9.65 -8.80 12.03
CA GLY A 130 9.04 -10.05 12.50
C GLY A 130 8.55 -10.92 11.34
N PHE A 131 7.81 -10.35 10.39
CA PHE A 131 7.35 -11.06 9.18
C PHE A 131 8.46 -11.48 8.22
N PHE A 132 9.64 -10.87 8.32
CA PHE A 132 10.79 -11.30 7.54
C PHE A 132 11.48 -12.51 8.16
N ILE A 133 11.51 -12.60 9.49
CA ILE A 133 12.15 -13.69 10.22
C ILE A 133 11.26 -14.95 10.25
N TYR A 134 9.94 -14.79 10.43
CA TYR A 134 8.96 -15.87 10.59
C TYR A 134 8.06 -16.01 9.36
#